data_AF-A0A2R7T4I2-F1
#
_entry.id   AF-A0A2R7T4I2-F1
#
_cell.length_a   1.000
_cell.length_b   1.000
_cell.length_c   1.000
_cell.angle_alpha   90.00
_cell.angle_beta   90.00
_cell.angle_gamma   90.00
#
_symmetry.space_group_name_H-M   'P 1'
#
loop_
_entity.id
_entity.type
_entity.pdbx_description
1 polymer ?
#
loop_
_entity_poly.entity_id
_entity_poly.type
_entity_poly.pdbx_seq_one_letter_code
_entity_poly.pdbx_strand_id
1 'polypeptide(L)'
;LDLAIKGDGFFQIQMPDGTTNYTRDGSFQLSANGQMVTSNGYTLLPGITIPNNAQSLTIGNDGTVSVTLPGQAAPQTVGQLQLANFVNPAGLDPKGQNLFAETASSGTPNTGAPNNNGLGALQQGFVETSNVNVVEELVQMIQTQRAYELNSKAVQTSDQMLQKLAQI
;
A
#
# COMPACT_ATOMS: atom_id res chain seq x y z
N LEU A 1 2.13 6.31 -13.73
CA LEU A 1 2.54 7.51 -12.96
C LEU A 1 2.93 6.97 -11.63
N ASP A 2 4.24 6.95 -11.38
CA ASP A 2 4.78 6.08 -10.36
C ASP A 2 5.24 6.94 -9.20
N LEU A 3 4.66 6.70 -8.04
CA LEU A 3 4.98 7.38 -6.81
C LEU A 3 5.39 6.38 -5.73
N ALA A 4 6.41 6.74 -4.97
CA ALA A 4 6.80 6.03 -3.76
C ALA A 4 6.68 6.97 -2.56
N ILE A 5 6.23 6.44 -1.42
CA ILE A 5 6.25 7.14 -0.15
C ILE A 5 7.54 6.74 0.56
N LYS A 6 8.46 7.67 0.75
CA LYS A 6 9.66 7.43 1.56
C LYS A 6 9.36 7.72 3.03
N GLY A 7 8.96 6.68 3.77
CA GLY A 7 8.67 6.75 5.20
C GLY A 7 7.30 6.18 5.53
N ASP A 8 6.63 6.78 6.51
CA ASP A 8 5.30 6.35 6.94
C ASP A 8 4.20 7.17 6.29
N GLY A 9 3.19 6.49 5.77
CA GLY A 9 2.04 7.12 5.16
C GLY A 9 1.34 6.18 4.19
N PHE A 10 0.10 6.51 3.88
CA PHE A 10 -0.72 5.82 2.90
C PHE A 10 -1.41 6.86 2.02
N PHE A 11 -1.52 6.57 0.73
CA PHE A 11 -2.40 7.28 -0.18
C PHE A 11 -3.85 6.97 0.17
N GLN A 12 -4.68 8.00 0.11
CA GLN A 12 -6.12 7.88 0.36
C GLN A 12 -6.82 7.67 -0.98
N ILE A 13 -7.53 6.56 -1.13
CA ILE A 13 -8.31 6.26 -2.33
C ILE A 13 -9.80 6.29 -1.98
N GLN A 14 -10.58 6.92 -2.83
CA GLN A 14 -12.03 6.88 -2.71
C GLN A 14 -12.57 5.72 -3.53
N MET A 15 -13.28 4.82 -2.85
CA MET A 15 -14.00 3.74 -3.49
C MET A 15 -15.29 4.26 -4.15
N PRO A 16 -15.85 3.54 -5.14
CA PRO A 16 -17.08 3.95 -5.81
C PRO A 16 -18.31 4.00 -4.89
N ASP A 17 -18.23 3.31 -3.74
CA ASP A 17 -19.24 3.36 -2.67
C ASP A 17 -19.16 4.63 -1.79
N GLY A 18 -18.16 5.49 -2.03
CA GLY A 18 -17.92 6.73 -1.30
C GLY A 18 -17.03 6.56 -0.07
N THR A 19 -16.63 5.34 0.30
CA THR A 19 -15.72 5.09 1.43
C THR A 19 -14.27 5.37 1.07
N THR A 20 -13.46 5.69 2.08
CA THR A 20 -12.02 5.93 1.91
C THR A 20 -11.25 4.68 2.30
N ASN A 21 -10.48 4.17 1.35
CA ASN A 21 -9.48 3.14 1.58
C ASN A 21 -8.09 3.76 1.49
N TYR A 22 -7.10 2.99 1.89
CA TYR A 22 -5.72 3.42 2.00
C TYR A 22 -4.80 2.47 1.24
N THR A 23 -3.77 2.98 0.59
CA THR A 23 -2.80 2.15 -0.13
C THR A 23 -1.41 2.75 -0.08
N ARG A 24 -0.38 1.91 -0.10
CA ARG A 24 1.00 2.35 -0.38
C ARG A 24 1.40 2.16 -1.83
N ASP A 25 0.54 1.53 -2.64
CA ASP A 25 0.81 1.43 -4.06
C ASP A 25 0.65 2.81 -4.71
N GLY A 26 1.73 3.32 -5.27
CA GLY A 26 1.71 4.56 -6.04
C GLY A 26 1.67 4.36 -7.54
N SER A 27 1.16 3.22 -8.01
CA SER A 27 0.84 2.98 -9.43
C SER A 27 -0.46 3.72 -9.83
N PHE A 28 -0.31 4.99 -10.21
CA PHE A 28 -1.44 5.82 -10.65
C PHE A 28 -1.48 5.98 -12.16
N GLN A 29 -2.67 6.24 -12.67
CA GLN A 29 -2.98 6.53 -14.06
C GLN A 29 -3.90 7.75 -14.12
N LEU A 30 -3.94 8.41 -15.28
CA LEU A 30 -4.84 9.52 -15.54
C LEU A 30 -6.09 8.98 -16.24
N SER A 31 -7.26 9.23 -15.67
CA SER A 31 -8.53 8.96 -16.33
C SER A 31 -8.80 9.96 -17.46
N ALA A 32 -9.76 9.65 -18.35
CA ALA A 32 -10.20 10.56 -19.40
C ALA A 32 -10.72 11.91 -18.87
N ASN A 33 -11.14 11.96 -17.60
CA ASN A 33 -11.60 13.18 -16.92
C ASN A 33 -10.44 13.97 -16.29
N GLY A 34 -9.18 13.53 -16.48
CA GLY A 34 -8.01 14.17 -15.88
C GLY A 34 -7.81 13.86 -14.41
N GLN A 35 -8.58 12.96 -13.82
CA GLN A 35 -8.42 12.58 -12.41
C GLN A 35 -7.36 11.49 -12.27
N MET A 36 -6.55 11.56 -11.20
CA MET A 36 -5.63 10.49 -10.82
C MET A 36 -6.42 9.31 -10.27
N VAL A 37 -6.28 8.16 -10.93
CA VAL A 37 -6.89 6.89 -10.56
C VAL A 37 -5.83 5.82 -10.34
N THR A 38 -6.11 4.83 -9.49
CA THR A 38 -5.27 3.63 -9.38
C THR A 38 -5.42 2.74 -10.61
N SER A 39 -4.58 1.70 -10.73
CA SER A 39 -4.73 0.64 -11.75
C SER A 39 -6.12 -0.02 -11.79
N ASN A 40 -6.87 0.05 -10.67
CA ASN A 40 -8.24 -0.48 -10.57
C ASN A 40 -9.33 0.56 -10.88
N GLY A 41 -8.95 1.79 -11.24
CA GLY A 41 -9.89 2.88 -11.55
C GLY A 41 -10.42 3.64 -10.34
N TYR A 42 -9.88 3.43 -9.14
CA TYR A 42 -10.28 4.17 -7.93
C TYR A 42 -9.62 5.53 -7.88
N THR A 43 -10.36 6.59 -7.55
CA THR A 43 -9.83 7.96 -7.54
C THR A 43 -9.00 8.24 -6.29
N LEU A 44 -7.88 8.93 -6.47
CA LEU A 44 -7.03 9.42 -5.39
C LEU A 44 -7.67 10.62 -4.70
N LEU A 45 -7.52 10.72 -3.37
CA LEU A 45 -8.08 11.79 -2.55
C LEU A 45 -6.93 12.65 -1.95
N PRO A 46 -7.02 14.00 -2.01
CA PRO A 46 -8.07 14.80 -2.65
C PRO A 46 -8.10 14.61 -4.17
N GLY A 47 -9.28 14.71 -4.78
CA GLY A 47 -9.48 14.53 -6.21
C GLY A 47 -8.81 15.64 -7.02
N ILE A 48 -7.54 15.45 -7.38
CA ILE A 48 -6.79 16.40 -8.21
C ILE A 48 -7.19 16.18 -9.66
N THR A 49 -7.63 17.26 -10.32
CA THR A 49 -7.95 17.27 -11.75
C THR A 49 -6.77 17.88 -12.52
N ILE A 50 -6.14 17.04 -13.33
CA ILE A 50 -5.05 17.41 -14.21
C ILE A 50 -5.67 17.73 -15.58
N PRO A 51 -5.52 18.96 -16.09
CA PRO A 51 -6.11 19.31 -17.37
C PRO A 51 -5.42 18.54 -18.49
N ASN A 52 -6.20 18.07 -19.47
CA ASN A 52 -5.73 17.18 -20.55
C ASN A 52 -4.74 17.87 -21.52
N ASN A 53 -4.54 19.18 -21.38
CA ASN A 53 -3.53 19.93 -22.11
C ASN A 53 -2.15 19.92 -21.42
N ALA A 54 -1.98 19.30 -20.25
CA ALA A 54 -0.68 19.24 -19.58
C ALA A 54 0.35 18.43 -20.39
N GLN A 55 1.54 19.01 -20.63
CA GLN A 55 2.65 18.32 -21.32
C GLN A 55 3.47 17.45 -20.36
N SER A 56 3.68 17.92 -19.13
CA SER A 56 4.35 17.15 -18.08
C SER A 56 3.68 17.36 -16.73
N LEU A 57 3.67 16.29 -15.92
CA LEU A 57 3.26 16.31 -14.53
C LEU A 57 4.49 16.13 -13.65
N THR A 58 4.72 17.07 -12.74
CA THR A 58 5.77 17.01 -11.73
C THR A 58 5.13 17.03 -10.35
N ILE A 59 5.52 16.09 -9.50
CA ILE A 59 5.02 16.00 -8.13
C ILE A 59 6.18 16.25 -7.19
N GLY A 60 6.06 17.32 -6.38
CA GLY A 60 7.03 17.67 -5.36
C GLY A 60 7.05 16.68 -4.20
N ASN A 61 8.14 16.68 -3.44
CA ASN A 61 8.30 15.84 -2.25
C ASN A 61 7.28 16.15 -1.13
N ASP A 62 6.73 17.36 -1.16
CA ASP A 62 5.66 17.89 -0.31
C ASP A 62 4.24 17.53 -0.82
N GLY A 63 4.15 16.74 -1.89
CA GLY A 63 2.91 16.36 -2.55
C GLY A 63 2.29 17.43 -3.42
N THR A 64 2.96 18.56 -3.64
CA THR A 64 2.47 19.58 -4.55
C THR A 64 2.51 19.04 -5.98
N VAL A 65 1.35 18.93 -6.60
CA VAL A 65 1.18 18.45 -7.97
C VAL A 65 1.17 19.66 -8.89
N SER A 66 2.16 19.72 -9.77
CA SER A 66 2.35 20.80 -10.73
C SER A 66 2.33 20.26 -12.15
N VAL A 67 1.69 20.99 -13.06
CA VAL A 67 1.61 20.66 -14.49
C VAL A 67 2.29 21.75 -15.30
N THR A 68 2.91 21.39 -16.41
CA THR A 68 3.35 22.36 -17.42
C THR A 68 2.36 22.36 -18.58
N LEU A 69 1.80 23.53 -18.91
CA LEU A 69 0.90 23.69 -20.05
C LEU A 69 1.70 24.11 -21.30
N PRO A 70 1.25 23.73 -22.51
CA PRO A 70 1.86 24.15 -23.76
C PRO A 70 1.75 25.67 -23.89
N GLY A 71 2.90 26.33 -24.05
CA GLY A 71 3.00 27.78 -24.14
C GLY A 71 3.34 28.50 -22.82
N GLN A 72 3.42 27.79 -21.69
CA GLN A 72 3.96 28.33 -20.43
C GLN A 72 5.17 27.54 -19.95
N ALA A 73 6.28 28.24 -19.70
CA ALA A 73 7.49 27.65 -19.13
C ALA A 73 7.38 27.45 -17.60
N ALA A 74 6.48 28.16 -16.93
CA ALA A 74 6.26 28.05 -15.49
C ALA A 74 5.29 26.90 -15.18
N PRO A 75 5.64 25.97 -14.25
CA PRO A 75 4.71 24.96 -13.76
C PRO A 75 3.55 25.61 -13.00
N GLN A 76 2.32 25.19 -13.29
CA GLN A 76 1.12 25.58 -12.55
C GLN A 76 0.77 24.49 -11.53
N THR A 77 0.61 24.86 -10.27
CA THR A 77 0.12 23.94 -9.22
C THR A 77 -1.37 23.66 -9.43
N VAL A 78 -1.73 22.38 -9.58
CA VAL A 78 -3.13 21.91 -9.73
C VAL A 78 -3.72 21.41 -8.41
N GLY A 79 -2.88 21.05 -7.44
CA GLY A 79 -3.33 20.60 -6.14
C GLY A 79 -2.18 20.07 -5.29
N GLN A 80 -2.52 19.57 -4.11
CA GLN A 80 -1.58 18.92 -3.20
C GLN A 80 -2.14 17.57 -2.77
N LEU A 81 -1.30 16.53 -2.87
CA LEU A 81 -1.60 15.21 -2.35
C LEU A 81 -1.51 15.21 -0.83
N GLN A 82 -2.39 14.42 -0.21
CA GLN A 82 -2.38 14.21 1.23
C GLN A 82 -2.14 12.73 1.53
N LEU A 83 -1.30 12.48 2.53
CA LEU A 83 -1.05 11.16 3.05
C LEU A 83 -1.80 11.00 4.37
N ALA A 84 -2.23 9.78 4.65
CA ALA A 84 -2.80 9.37 5.92
C ALA A 84 -1.79 8.50 6.68
N ASN A 85 -1.56 8.82 7.96
CA ASN A 85 -0.85 7.94 8.88
C ASN A 85 -1.82 7.30 9.87
N PHE A 86 -1.48 6.12 10.36
CA PHE A 86 -2.24 5.41 11.39
C PHE A 86 -1.36 5.18 12.62
N VAL A 87 -1.96 5.25 13.80
CA VAL A 87 -1.25 4.92 15.05
C VAL A 87 -0.80 3.46 15.04
N ASN A 88 -1.65 2.58 14.50
CA ASN A 88 -1.35 1.16 14.38
C ASN A 88 -1.63 0.65 12.95
N PRO A 89 -0.62 0.62 12.05
CA PRO A 89 -0.82 0.12 10.69
C PRO A 89 -1.13 -1.39 10.64
N ALA A 90 -0.72 -2.18 11.66
CA ALA A 90 -1.03 -3.61 11.72
C ALA A 90 -2.50 -3.90 12.03
N GLY A 91 -3.24 -2.90 12.51
CA GLY A 91 -4.68 -2.99 12.75
C GLY A 91 -5.53 -2.73 11.49
N LEU A 92 -4.93 -2.34 10.38
CA LEU A 92 -5.67 -2.09 9.13
C LEU A 92 -6.20 -3.40 8.54
N ASP A 93 -7.42 -3.36 8.01
CA ASP A 93 -8.03 -4.53 7.38
C ASP A 93 -7.66 -4.60 5.89
N PRO A 94 -6.89 -5.60 5.43
CA PRO A 94 -6.50 -5.73 4.03
C PRO A 94 -7.70 -6.17 3.18
N LYS A 95 -8.20 -5.29 2.30
CA LYS A 95 -9.27 -5.61 1.35
C LYS A 95 -8.78 -6.29 0.06
N GLY A 96 -7.47 -6.55 -0.03
CA GLY A 96 -6.81 -7.09 -1.22
C GLY A 96 -6.32 -6.00 -2.18
N GLN A 97 -5.55 -6.36 -3.21
CA GLN A 97 -4.98 -5.42 -4.19
C GLN A 97 -4.17 -4.27 -3.54
N ASN A 98 -3.50 -4.54 -2.42
CA ASN A 98 -2.75 -3.54 -1.65
C ASN A 98 -3.62 -2.40 -1.08
N LEU A 99 -4.93 -2.64 -0.95
CA LEU A 99 -5.88 -1.74 -0.31
C LEU A 99 -6.11 -2.12 1.16
N PHE A 100 -6.20 -1.11 1.99
CA PHE A 100 -6.39 -1.21 3.42
C PHE A 100 -7.60 -0.38 3.83
N ALA A 101 -8.47 -0.94 4.67
CA ALA A 101 -9.57 -0.23 5.30
C ALA A 101 -9.22 0.11 6.75
N GLU A 102 -9.71 1.25 7.22
CA GLU A 102 -9.57 1.62 8.63
C GLU A 102 -10.43 0.72 9.53
N THR A 103 -9.92 0.45 10.74
CA THR A 103 -10.63 -0.31 11.76
C THR A 103 -10.53 0.40 13.11
N ALA A 104 -11.32 -0.04 14.08
CA ALA A 104 -11.19 0.44 15.47
C ALA A 104 -9.79 0.16 16.05
N SER A 105 -9.08 -0.86 15.55
CA SER A 105 -7.75 -1.24 16.01
C SER A 105 -6.61 -0.48 15.32
N SER A 106 -6.85 0.12 14.14
CA SER A 106 -5.86 0.98 13.48
C SER A 106 -5.78 2.38 14.08
N GLY A 107 -6.86 2.81 14.74
CA GLY A 107 -7.07 4.18 15.17
C GLY A 107 -7.52 5.08 14.03
N THR A 108 -7.77 6.35 14.35
CA THR A 108 -8.21 7.36 13.37
C THR A 108 -7.06 7.76 12.45
N PRO A 109 -7.32 7.95 11.13
CA PRO A 109 -6.30 8.43 10.19
C PRO A 109 -5.88 9.86 10.53
N ASN A 110 -4.58 10.11 10.63
CA ASN A 110 -4.02 11.45 10.64
C ASN A 110 -3.63 11.83 9.22
N THR A 111 -4.46 12.67 8.59
CA THR A 111 -4.23 13.16 7.23
C THR A 111 -3.40 14.44 7.25
N GLY A 112 -2.41 14.55 6.37
CA GLY A 112 -1.58 15.75 6.26
C GLY A 112 -0.82 15.81 4.94
N ALA A 113 -0.11 16.92 4.74
CA ALA A 113 0.84 17.03 3.64
C ALA A 113 2.02 16.05 3.87
N PRO A 114 2.57 15.43 2.81
CA PRO A 114 3.83 14.72 2.86
C PRO A 114 4.93 15.55 3.54
N ASN A 115 5.84 14.89 4.26
CA ASN A 115 6.93 15.52 5.01
C ASN A 115 6.50 16.38 6.22
N ASN A 116 5.21 16.41 6.57
CA ASN A 116 4.67 17.01 7.80
C ASN A 116 4.19 15.93 8.78
N ASN A 117 4.19 16.21 10.08
CA ASN A 117 3.66 15.31 11.13
C ASN A 117 4.24 13.88 11.14
N GLY A 118 5.49 13.69 10.73
CA GLY A 118 6.13 12.37 10.63
C GLY A 118 5.69 11.55 9.42
N LEU A 119 4.96 12.16 8.48
CA LEU A 119 4.62 11.56 7.20
C LEU A 119 5.84 11.52 6.27
N GLY A 120 5.94 10.44 5.51
CA GLY A 120 6.97 10.23 4.51
C GLY A 120 6.97 11.29 3.41
N ALA A 121 8.11 11.44 2.75
CA ALA A 121 8.25 12.30 1.59
C ALA A 121 7.83 11.54 0.32
N LEU A 122 7.22 12.24 -0.65
CA LEU A 122 6.92 11.62 -1.93
C LEU A 122 8.14 11.61 -2.84
N GLN A 123 8.30 10.52 -3.60
CA GLN A 123 9.30 10.39 -4.64
C GLN A 123 8.62 9.97 -5.94
N GLN A 124 8.64 10.84 -6.93
CA GLN A 124 8.13 10.54 -8.28
C GLN A 124 9.13 9.68 -9.05
N GLY A 125 8.63 8.75 -9.86
CA GLY A 125 9.42 7.86 -10.71
C GLY A 125 9.94 6.61 -10.01
N PHE A 126 9.54 6.38 -8.76
CA PHE A 126 9.85 5.18 -8.00
C PHE A 126 8.54 4.48 -7.62
N VAL A 127 8.59 3.14 -7.55
CA VAL A 127 7.51 2.31 -7.02
C VAL A 127 8.06 1.65 -5.75
N GLU A 128 7.31 1.70 -4.65
CA GLU A 128 7.68 0.96 -3.44
C GLU A 128 7.60 -0.55 -3.73
N THR A 129 8.75 -1.21 -3.74
CA THR A 129 8.82 -2.67 -3.82
C THR A 129 8.54 -3.28 -2.45
N SER A 130 8.07 -4.53 -2.43
CA SER A 130 7.99 -5.30 -1.19
C SER A 130 9.36 -5.34 -0.50
N ASN A 131 9.38 -5.01 0.78
CA ASN A 131 10.56 -5.11 1.64
C ASN A 131 10.82 -6.56 2.12
N VAL A 132 10.02 -7.53 1.65
CA VAL A 132 10.10 -8.93 2.05
C VAL A 132 11.25 -9.62 1.31
N ASN A 133 12.18 -10.22 2.05
CA ASN A 133 13.27 -11.00 1.49
C ASN A 133 12.78 -12.43 1.19
N VAL A 134 12.59 -12.74 -0.10
CA VAL A 134 12.07 -14.03 -0.55
C VAL A 134 12.91 -15.22 -0.04
N VAL A 135 14.22 -15.04 0.13
CA VAL A 135 15.11 -16.13 0.60
C VAL A 135 14.84 -16.45 2.07
N GLU A 136 14.66 -15.44 2.91
CA GLU A 136 14.38 -15.62 4.35
C GLU A 136 13.00 -16.25 4.57
N GLU A 137 11.98 -15.80 3.83
CA GLU A 137 10.63 -16.36 3.90
C GLU A 137 10.59 -17.84 3.49
N LEU A 138 11.34 -18.21 2.44
CA LEU A 138 11.45 -19.62 2.03
C LEU A 138 12.15 -20.48 3.09
N VAL A 139 13.19 -19.97 3.74
CA VAL A 139 13.85 -20.68 4.84
C VAL A 139 12.89 -20.85 6.02
N GLN A 140 12.12 -19.81 6.36
CA GLN A 140 11.15 -19.87 7.44
C GLN A 140 10.01 -20.85 7.14
N MET A 141 9.53 -20.89 5.88
CA MET A 141 8.58 -21.90 5.40
C MET A 141 9.14 -23.33 5.47
N ILE A 142 10.41 -23.53 5.12
CA ILE A 142 11.07 -24.85 5.24
C ILE A 142 11.16 -25.28 6.71
N GLN A 143 11.43 -24.34 7.62
CA GLN A 143 11.46 -24.62 9.06
C GLN A 143 10.08 -25.00 9.60
N THR A 144 9.01 -24.28 9.24
CA THR A 144 7.63 -24.64 9.62
C THR A 144 7.19 -25.96 9.00
N GLN A 145 7.55 -26.23 7.73
CA GLN A 145 7.28 -27.53 7.09
C GLN A 145 8.00 -28.68 7.80
N ARG A 146 9.29 -28.53 8.11
CA ARG A 146 10.04 -29.56 8.87
C ARG A 146 9.49 -29.76 10.29
N ALA A 147 9.09 -28.69 10.97
CA ALA A 147 8.45 -28.79 12.28
C ALA A 147 7.11 -29.55 12.18
N TYR A 148 6.33 -29.30 11.14
CA TYR A 148 5.10 -30.06 10.87
C TYR A 148 5.38 -31.54 10.56
N GLU A 149 6.38 -31.84 9.73
CA GLU A 149 6.78 -33.22 9.41
C GLU A 149 7.27 -33.97 10.65
N LEU A 150 8.09 -33.34 11.48
CA LEU A 150 8.57 -33.91 12.75
C LEU A 150 7.40 -34.16 13.70
N ASN A 151 6.46 -33.22 13.84
CA ASN A 151 5.28 -33.40 14.67
C ASN A 151 4.37 -34.52 14.15
N SER A 152 4.14 -34.57 12.83
CA SER A 152 3.35 -35.64 12.20
C SER A 152 4.00 -37.01 12.41
N LYS A 153 5.32 -37.10 12.28
CA LYS A 153 6.06 -38.35 12.51
C LYS A 153 6.05 -38.76 13.98
N ALA A 154 6.15 -37.81 14.91
CA ALA A 154 6.02 -38.08 16.34
C ALA A 154 4.62 -38.61 16.70
N VAL A 155 3.56 -38.03 16.13
CA VAL A 155 2.17 -38.52 16.28
C VAL A 155 2.04 -39.93 15.72
N GLN A 156 2.50 -40.19 14.50
CA GLN A 156 2.48 -41.54 13.90
C GLN A 156 3.22 -42.58 14.74
N THR A 157 4.40 -42.23 15.29
CA THR A 157 5.13 -43.16 16.16
C THR A 157 4.40 -43.40 17.47
N SER A 158 3.69 -42.39 17.98
CA SER A 158 2.86 -42.53 19.19
C SER A 158 1.65 -43.43 18.92
N ASP A 159 0.99 -43.26 17.78
CA ASP A 159 -0.12 -44.11 17.34
C ASP A 159 0.30 -45.57 17.12
N GLN A 160 1.47 -45.79 16.50
CA GLN A 160 2.02 -47.14 16.32
C GLN A 160 2.34 -47.83 17.66
N MET A 161 2.82 -47.07 18.65
CA MET A 161 3.07 -47.59 19.99
C MET A 161 1.75 -47.92 20.71
N LEU A 162 0.73 -47.07 20.60
CA LEU A 162 -0.61 -47.34 21.13
C LEU A 162 -1.25 -48.58 20.50
N GLN A 163 -1.12 -48.74 19.18
CA GLN A 163 -1.66 -49.89 18.46
C GLN A 163 -0.98 -51.21 18.88
N LYS A 164 0.34 -51.18 19.12
CA LYS A 164 1.07 -52.34 19.65
C LYS A 164 0.65 -52.68 21.09
N LEU A 165 0.42 -51.68 21.94
CA LEU A 165 -0.07 -51.90 23.30
C LEU A 165 -1.48 -52.49 23.33
N ALA A 166 -2.35 -52.11 22.39
CA ALA A 166 -3.71 -52.66 22.28
C ALA A 166 -3.77 -54.10 21.73
N GLN A 167 -2.68 -54.63 21.17
CA GLN A 167 -2.58 -56.01 20.69
C GLN A 167 -2.07 -57.00 21.74
N ILE A 168 -1.72 -56.52 22.95
CA ILE A 168 -1.34 -57.32 24.11
C ILE A 168 -2.55 -57.41 25.05
#